data_AF-A0A2S8BER8-F1
#
_entry.id   AF-A0A2S8BER8-F1
#
_cell.length_a   1.000
_cell.length_b   1.000
_cell.length_c   1.000
_cell.angle_alpha   90.00
_cell.angle_beta   90.00
_cell.angle_gamma   90.00
#
_symmetry.space_group_name_H-M   'P 1'
#
loop_
_entity.id
_entity.type
_entity.pdbx_description
1 polymer ?
#
loop_
_entity_poly.entity_id
_entity_poly.type
_entity_poly.pdbx_seq_one_letter_code
_entity_poly.pdbx_strand_id
1 'polypeptide(L)'
;MPSELQNPSEFEGRAARLLRERLVITPNEASYEEVWSYLTCCWLLDVAVWRFGAQADKRRFLGNVNRNTFRRLWWRAEILGFDIDLAQFGEDELVNIMERPTIAADRRLARAIAHEFLSRVDSGAVDSRMQLMREAMKRLLRLTPLVAFAALNDGELRSVVEDSFNSAAAGISGQDRASVGRHHAGTAVADDMPVTAISPGIIPIQRLTLMDVAYPPTRAFDAGIEQEFESVADKALLIVRKTGRVTNSNLREMAAITSEEAREVLQTLVRDGVLARRGVRRGTYYVLSESADESTVT
;
A
#
# COMPACT_ATOMS: atom_id res chain seq x y z
N MET A 1 -28.96 -16.83 7.65
CA MET A 1 -27.78 -16.11 7.13
C MET A 1 -27.28 -16.81 5.89
N PRO A 2 -26.80 -16.10 4.86
CA PRO A 2 -26.34 -16.73 3.63
C PRO A 2 -25.16 -17.67 3.91
N SER A 3 -24.94 -18.61 2.99
CA SER A 3 -23.72 -19.42 2.90
C SER A 3 -22.45 -18.55 2.85
N GLU A 4 -21.28 -19.20 2.92
CA GLU A 4 -19.99 -18.52 2.85
C GLU A 4 -19.88 -17.58 1.64
N LEU A 5 -19.30 -16.41 1.86
CA LEU A 5 -19.20 -15.33 0.88
C LEU A 5 -18.19 -15.70 -0.23
N GLN A 6 -18.69 -16.09 -1.41
CA GLN A 6 -17.85 -16.49 -2.54
C GLN A 6 -17.20 -15.30 -3.27
N ASN A 7 -17.95 -14.22 -3.49
CA ASN A 7 -17.48 -13.04 -4.22
C ASN A 7 -17.62 -11.77 -3.36
N PRO A 8 -16.55 -11.34 -2.68
CA PRO A 8 -16.59 -10.16 -1.84
C PRO A 8 -16.88 -8.86 -2.59
N SER A 9 -16.36 -8.69 -3.81
CA SER A 9 -16.57 -7.48 -4.62
C SER A 9 -18.02 -7.35 -5.06
N GLU A 10 -18.65 -8.44 -5.49
CA GLU A 10 -20.07 -8.44 -5.89
C GLU A 10 -21.00 -8.08 -4.72
N PHE A 11 -20.70 -8.58 -3.51
CA PHE A 11 -21.42 -8.16 -2.31
C PHE A 11 -21.18 -6.67 -2.02
N GLU A 12 -19.92 -6.21 -1.99
CA GLU A 12 -19.62 -4.82 -1.63
C GLU A 12 -20.24 -3.84 -2.61
N GLY A 13 -20.17 -4.11 -3.91
CA GLY A 13 -20.74 -3.26 -4.94
C GLY A 13 -22.26 -3.15 -4.82
N ARG A 14 -22.96 -4.28 -4.70
CA ARG A 14 -24.42 -4.28 -4.52
C ARG A 14 -24.85 -3.65 -3.20
N ALA A 15 -24.15 -3.93 -2.11
CA ALA A 15 -24.43 -3.35 -0.80
C ALA A 15 -24.19 -1.83 -0.79
N ALA A 16 -23.12 -1.35 -1.42
CA ALA A 16 -22.85 0.08 -1.56
C ALA A 16 -23.98 0.80 -2.31
N ARG A 17 -24.43 0.24 -3.43
CA ARG A 17 -25.56 0.75 -4.20
C ARG A 17 -26.84 0.78 -3.37
N LEU A 18 -27.19 -0.36 -2.76
CA LEU A 18 -28.39 -0.49 -1.93
C LEU A 18 -28.39 0.50 -0.76
N LEU A 19 -27.27 0.61 -0.04
CA LEU A 19 -27.12 1.57 1.05
C LEU A 19 -27.34 2.99 0.55
N ARG A 20 -26.75 3.38 -0.57
CA ARG A 20 -26.88 4.74 -1.07
C ARG A 20 -28.30 5.06 -1.57
N GLU A 21 -29.00 4.09 -2.15
CA GLU A 21 -30.39 4.22 -2.61
C GLU A 21 -31.40 4.26 -1.45
N ARG A 22 -31.18 3.46 -0.40
CA ARG A 22 -32.16 3.29 0.70
C ARG A 22 -31.89 4.18 1.90
N LEU A 23 -30.62 4.49 2.18
CA LEU A 23 -30.23 5.37 3.27
C LEU A 23 -30.16 6.81 2.74
N VAL A 24 -31.31 7.49 2.77
CA VAL A 24 -31.48 8.87 2.34
C VAL A 24 -30.96 9.83 3.41
N ILE A 25 -29.64 9.82 3.61
CA ILE A 25 -28.92 10.76 4.48
C ILE A 25 -28.06 11.69 3.62
N THR A 26 -27.86 12.91 4.10
CA THR A 26 -26.99 13.90 3.48
C THR A 26 -25.51 13.54 3.71
N PRO A 27 -24.58 14.02 2.87
CA PRO A 27 -23.15 13.87 3.11
C PRO A 27 -22.69 14.41 4.47
N ASN A 28 -23.39 15.43 5.00
CA ASN A 28 -23.12 15.96 6.34
C ASN A 28 -23.48 14.94 7.42
N GLU A 29 -24.69 14.36 7.38
CA GLU A 29 -25.10 13.30 8.30
C GLU A 29 -24.18 12.07 8.19
N ALA A 30 -23.83 11.68 6.96
CA ALA A 30 -22.89 10.61 6.68
C ALA A 30 -21.44 10.88 7.14
N SER A 31 -21.10 12.11 7.54
CA SER A 31 -19.77 12.45 8.03
C SER A 31 -19.56 12.05 9.51
N TYR A 32 -20.64 11.99 10.29
CA TYR A 32 -20.61 11.63 11.71
C TYR A 32 -20.31 10.14 11.90
N GLU A 33 -19.39 9.83 12.81
CA GLU A 33 -18.98 8.45 13.10
C GLU A 33 -20.13 7.64 13.75
N GLU A 34 -20.92 8.31 14.58
CA GLU A 34 -22.00 7.75 15.38
C GLU A 34 -23.12 7.17 14.52
N VAL A 35 -23.42 7.81 13.38
CA VAL A 35 -24.42 7.30 12.40
C VAL A 35 -24.03 5.90 11.94
N TRP A 36 -22.75 5.68 11.67
CA TRP A 36 -22.24 4.40 11.18
C TRP A 36 -22.05 3.38 12.30
N SER A 37 -21.62 3.81 13.49
CA SER A 37 -21.59 2.95 14.67
C SER A 37 -23.00 2.45 15.02
N TYR A 38 -24.00 3.34 14.99
CA TYR A 38 -25.40 2.99 15.25
C TYR A 38 -25.96 2.05 14.18
N LEU A 39 -25.76 2.37 12.90
CA LEU A 39 -26.22 1.53 11.80
C LEU A 39 -25.61 0.13 11.87
N THR A 40 -24.29 0.02 12.08
CA THR A 40 -23.62 -1.27 12.18
C THR A 40 -24.02 -2.02 13.43
N CYS A 41 -23.97 -1.41 14.62
CA CYS A 41 -24.13 -2.14 15.88
C CYS A 41 -25.60 -2.42 16.25
N CYS A 42 -26.53 -1.56 15.83
CA CYS A 42 -27.95 -1.69 16.21
C CYS A 42 -28.81 -2.35 15.13
N TRP A 43 -28.45 -2.22 13.85
CA TRP A 43 -29.32 -2.69 12.75
C TRP A 43 -28.70 -3.78 11.88
N LEU A 44 -27.38 -3.74 11.66
CA LEU A 44 -26.71 -4.59 10.67
C LEU A 44 -25.51 -5.36 11.26
N LEU A 45 -25.55 -5.64 12.56
CA LEU A 45 -24.43 -6.25 13.28
C LEU A 45 -24.20 -7.68 12.79
N ASP A 46 -25.30 -8.39 12.57
CA ASP A 46 -25.33 -9.74 12.04
C ASP A 46 -24.67 -9.83 10.65
N VAL A 47 -24.93 -8.87 9.76
CA VAL A 47 -24.30 -8.79 8.43
C VAL A 47 -22.80 -8.49 8.56
N ALA A 48 -22.41 -7.55 9.43
CA ALA A 48 -21.00 -7.23 9.66
C ALA A 48 -20.23 -8.41 10.26
N VAL A 49 -20.83 -9.12 11.22
CA VAL A 49 -20.27 -10.32 11.86
C VAL A 49 -20.21 -11.49 10.88
N TRP A 50 -21.24 -11.71 10.05
CA TRP A 50 -21.21 -12.71 8.99
C TRP A 50 -20.05 -12.45 8.02
N ARG A 51 -19.82 -11.18 7.66
CA ARG A 51 -18.78 -10.79 6.70
C ARG A 51 -17.36 -10.94 7.24
N PHE A 52 -17.11 -10.53 8.48
CA PHE A 52 -15.74 -10.42 9.01
C PHE A 52 -15.43 -11.34 10.20
N GLY A 53 -16.45 -11.98 10.78
CA GLY A 53 -16.35 -12.74 12.02
C GLY A 53 -16.50 -11.86 13.27
N ALA A 54 -16.97 -12.47 14.36
CA ALA A 54 -17.21 -11.76 15.63
C ALA A 54 -15.93 -11.21 16.28
N GLN A 55 -14.76 -11.76 15.93
CA GLN A 55 -13.46 -11.38 16.48
C GLN A 55 -12.68 -10.42 15.55
N ALA A 56 -13.36 -9.83 14.56
CA ALA A 56 -12.72 -8.89 13.66
C ALA A 56 -12.29 -7.59 14.39
N ASP A 57 -11.42 -6.82 13.75
CA ASP A 57 -11.03 -5.49 14.22
C ASP A 57 -12.27 -4.64 14.54
N LYS A 58 -12.31 -4.09 15.76
CA LYS A 58 -13.39 -3.23 16.27
C LYS A 58 -13.73 -2.08 15.31
N ARG A 59 -12.75 -1.57 14.55
CA ARG A 59 -12.92 -0.51 13.55
C ARG A 59 -13.81 -0.90 12.38
N ARG A 60 -14.13 -2.18 12.20
CA ARG A 60 -15.10 -2.64 11.20
C ARG A 60 -16.55 -2.50 11.66
N PHE A 61 -16.76 -2.38 12.97
CA PHE A 61 -18.05 -2.23 13.60
C PHE A 61 -18.31 -0.79 14.00
N LEU A 62 -17.33 -0.15 14.63
CA LEU A 62 -17.38 1.26 15.01
C LEU A 62 -17.08 2.13 13.79
N GLY A 63 -17.72 3.29 13.69
CA GLY A 63 -17.86 4.13 12.50
C GLY A 63 -16.59 4.74 11.89
N ASN A 64 -15.43 4.11 12.06
CA ASN A 64 -14.18 4.47 11.43
C ASN A 64 -14.32 4.74 9.93
N VAL A 65 -13.79 5.87 9.48
CA VAL A 65 -13.92 6.36 8.09
C VAL A 65 -13.49 5.35 7.01
N ASN A 66 -12.40 4.62 7.24
CA ASN A 66 -11.79 3.75 6.22
C ASN A 66 -12.01 2.25 6.46
N ARG A 67 -12.64 1.88 7.58
CA ARG A 67 -12.74 0.48 8.02
C ARG A 67 -14.16 0.05 8.36
N ASN A 68 -15.05 0.97 8.78
CA ASN A 68 -16.42 0.61 9.09
C ASN A 68 -17.09 -0.01 7.87
N THR A 69 -17.77 -1.13 8.12
CA THR A 69 -18.31 -2.02 7.08
C THR A 69 -19.24 -1.30 6.12
N PHE A 70 -20.13 -0.44 6.61
CA PHE A 70 -21.16 0.20 5.78
C PHE A 70 -20.81 1.63 5.40
N ARG A 71 -20.10 2.36 6.28
CA ARG A 71 -19.62 3.73 6.00
C ARG A 71 -18.82 3.79 4.71
N ARG A 72 -17.84 2.90 4.58
CA ARG A 72 -16.96 2.85 3.42
C ARG A 72 -17.72 2.55 2.14
N LEU A 73 -18.73 1.68 2.20
CA LEU A 73 -19.56 1.32 1.06
C LEU A 73 -20.44 2.50 0.61
N TRP A 74 -21.10 3.16 1.56
CA TRP A 74 -21.92 4.33 1.24
C TRP A 74 -21.10 5.46 0.63
N TRP A 75 -19.92 5.78 1.19
CA TRP A 75 -19.05 6.84 0.65
C TRP A 75 -18.50 6.50 -0.74
N ARG A 76 -18.20 5.23 -1.02
CA ARG A 76 -17.82 4.79 -2.38
C ARG A 76 -18.94 5.07 -3.38
N ALA A 77 -20.18 4.72 -3.06
CA ALA A 77 -21.33 4.98 -3.93
C ALA A 77 -21.64 6.48 -4.05
N GLU A 78 -21.52 7.26 -2.97
CA GLU A 78 -21.74 8.71 -3.01
C GLU A 78 -20.71 9.44 -3.88
N ILE A 79 -19.43 9.08 -3.76
CA ILE A 79 -18.34 9.74 -4.49
C ILE A 79 -18.33 9.29 -5.96
N LEU A 80 -18.35 7.97 -6.21
CA LEU A 80 -18.24 7.42 -7.57
C LEU A 80 -19.56 7.47 -8.35
N GLY A 81 -20.70 7.58 -7.68
CA GLY A 81 -22.00 7.67 -8.35
C GLY A 81 -22.57 6.31 -8.75
N PHE A 82 -23.77 6.36 -9.33
CA PHE A 82 -24.56 5.18 -9.71
C PHE A 82 -24.26 4.66 -11.12
N ASP A 83 -23.58 5.47 -11.92
CA ASP A 83 -23.13 5.15 -13.28
C ASP A 83 -21.97 4.15 -13.29
N ILE A 84 -21.28 3.99 -12.16
CA ILE A 84 -20.15 3.08 -12.01
C ILE A 84 -20.60 1.82 -11.26
N ASP A 85 -20.45 0.66 -11.88
CA ASP A 85 -20.66 -0.62 -11.21
C ASP A 85 -19.49 -0.97 -10.29
N LEU A 86 -19.67 -0.69 -9.00
CA LEU A 86 -18.67 -0.96 -7.96
C LEU A 86 -18.35 -2.46 -7.80
N ALA A 87 -19.18 -3.37 -8.30
CA ALA A 87 -18.88 -4.80 -8.27
C ALA A 87 -17.70 -5.17 -9.19
N GLN A 88 -17.40 -4.32 -10.18
CA GLN A 88 -16.27 -4.52 -11.09
C GLN A 88 -14.92 -4.12 -10.48
N PHE A 89 -14.89 -3.59 -9.26
CA PHE A 89 -13.66 -3.19 -8.58
C PHE A 89 -13.22 -4.17 -7.50
N GLY A 90 -11.89 -4.33 -7.38
CA GLY A 90 -11.26 -4.92 -6.21
C GLY A 90 -11.13 -3.92 -5.04
N GLU A 91 -10.97 -4.43 -3.81
CA GLU A 91 -10.81 -3.59 -2.61
C GLU A 91 -9.62 -2.62 -2.75
N ASP A 92 -8.47 -3.13 -3.17
CA ASP A 92 -7.25 -2.34 -3.34
C ASP A 92 -7.39 -1.23 -4.40
N GLU A 93 -8.22 -1.44 -5.43
CA GLU A 93 -8.44 -0.48 -6.51
C GLU A 93 -9.27 0.70 -6.00
N LEU A 94 -10.34 0.40 -5.26
CA LEU A 94 -11.15 1.41 -4.58
C LEU A 94 -10.31 2.15 -3.54
N VAL A 95 -9.43 1.46 -2.81
CA VAL A 95 -8.53 2.12 -1.83
C VAL A 95 -7.62 3.13 -2.52
N ASN A 96 -7.11 2.83 -3.73
CA ASN A 96 -6.27 3.78 -4.47
C ASN A 96 -6.99 5.09 -4.78
N ILE A 97 -8.31 5.07 -5.00
CA ILE A 97 -9.10 6.30 -5.22
C ILE A 97 -9.51 6.93 -3.89
N MET A 98 -10.12 6.13 -3.01
CA MET A 98 -10.88 6.62 -1.85
C MET A 98 -10.01 7.04 -0.67
N GLU A 99 -8.86 6.40 -0.44
CA GLU A 99 -7.95 6.76 0.67
C GLU A 99 -6.93 7.85 0.26
N ARG A 100 -7.17 8.54 -0.87
CA ARG A 100 -6.37 9.68 -1.34
C ARG A 100 -7.19 10.97 -1.19
N PRO A 101 -6.95 11.77 -0.13
CA PRO A 101 -7.77 12.96 0.14
C PRO A 101 -7.85 13.94 -1.03
N THR A 102 -6.74 14.15 -1.74
CA THR A 102 -6.68 15.07 -2.88
C THR A 102 -7.50 14.62 -4.08
N ILE A 103 -7.74 13.31 -4.22
CA ILE A 103 -8.48 12.73 -5.34
C ILE A 103 -9.93 12.51 -4.96
N ALA A 104 -10.19 11.89 -3.80
CA ALA A 104 -11.54 11.62 -3.32
C ALA A 104 -12.35 12.89 -3.00
N ALA A 105 -11.68 14.02 -2.72
CA ALA A 105 -12.35 15.30 -2.50
C ALA A 105 -13.00 15.87 -3.77
N ASP A 106 -12.47 15.56 -4.95
CA ASP A 106 -13.05 15.97 -6.24
C ASP A 106 -13.78 14.78 -6.88
N ARG A 107 -15.11 14.81 -6.83
CA ARG A 107 -15.96 13.76 -7.41
C ARG A 107 -15.77 13.63 -8.92
N ARG A 108 -15.51 14.72 -9.65
CA ARG A 108 -15.31 14.68 -11.11
C ARG A 108 -14.03 13.92 -11.42
N LEU A 109 -12.95 14.21 -10.70
CA LEU A 109 -11.68 13.51 -10.85
C LEU A 109 -11.79 12.03 -10.45
N ALA A 110 -12.37 11.73 -9.28
CA ALA A 110 -12.53 10.36 -8.82
C ALA A 110 -13.33 9.49 -9.81
N ARG A 111 -14.41 10.04 -10.38
CA ARG A 111 -15.22 9.36 -11.40
C ARG A 111 -14.49 9.20 -12.72
N ALA A 112 -13.78 10.23 -13.18
CA ALA A 112 -12.99 10.15 -14.41
C ALA A 112 -11.92 9.05 -14.32
N ILE A 113 -11.22 8.95 -13.18
CA ILE A 113 -10.24 7.89 -12.92
C ILE A 113 -10.89 6.51 -12.95
N ALA A 114 -12.04 6.35 -12.28
CA ALA A 114 -12.74 5.08 -12.21
C ALA A 114 -13.26 4.62 -13.59
N HIS A 115 -13.83 5.52 -14.38
CA HIS A 115 -14.27 5.25 -15.76
C HIS A 115 -13.12 4.85 -16.68
N GLU A 116 -12.04 5.63 -16.67
CA GLU A 116 -10.86 5.34 -17.51
C GLU A 116 -10.25 3.98 -17.14
N PHE A 117 -10.14 3.69 -15.84
CA PHE A 117 -9.61 2.43 -15.37
C PHE A 117 -10.44 1.22 -15.82
N LEU A 118 -11.77 1.27 -15.68
CA LEU A 118 -12.63 0.18 -16.15
C LEU A 118 -12.55 0.01 -17.67
N SER A 119 -12.58 1.11 -18.43
CA SER A 119 -12.42 1.10 -19.89
C SER A 119 -11.13 0.38 -20.33
N ARG A 120 -10.01 0.61 -19.64
CA ARG A 120 -8.72 -0.06 -19.90
C ARG A 120 -8.73 -1.54 -19.57
N VAL A 121 -9.47 -1.93 -18.53
CA VAL A 121 -9.57 -3.33 -18.16
C VAL A 121 -10.46 -4.09 -19.13
N ASP A 122 -11.60 -3.51 -19.51
CA ASP A 122 -12.54 -4.13 -20.44
C ASP A 122 -11.94 -4.31 -21.83
N SER A 123 -11.06 -3.39 -22.24
CA SER A 123 -10.29 -3.50 -23.49
C SER A 123 -9.11 -4.48 -23.42
N GLY A 124 -8.79 -5.04 -22.24
CA GLY A 124 -7.65 -5.94 -22.06
C GLY A 124 -6.30 -5.27 -22.32
N ALA A 125 -6.20 -3.95 -22.11
CA ALA A 125 -5.04 -3.16 -22.53
C ALA A 125 -3.74 -3.47 -21.77
N VAL A 126 -3.81 -4.13 -20.59
CA VAL A 126 -2.66 -4.41 -19.74
C VAL A 126 -2.84 -5.74 -19.00
N ASP A 127 -1.79 -6.56 -18.95
CA ASP A 127 -1.78 -7.86 -18.27
C ASP A 127 -1.98 -7.76 -16.74
N SER A 128 -1.61 -6.61 -16.16
CA SER A 128 -1.67 -6.36 -14.71
C SER A 128 -2.52 -5.12 -14.38
N ARG A 129 -3.82 -5.34 -14.18
CA ARG A 129 -4.82 -4.34 -13.78
C ARG A 129 -4.39 -3.49 -12.57
N MET A 130 -3.90 -4.14 -11.51
CA MET A 130 -3.47 -3.44 -10.29
C MET A 130 -2.22 -2.59 -10.51
N GLN A 131 -1.28 -3.05 -11.35
CA GLN A 131 -0.06 -2.30 -11.65
C GLN A 131 -0.37 -1.05 -12.48
N LEU A 132 -1.27 -1.17 -13.46
CA LEU A 132 -1.80 -0.03 -14.20
C LEU A 132 -2.39 1.01 -13.26
N MET A 133 -3.30 0.59 -12.36
CA MET A 133 -3.92 1.49 -11.38
C MET A 133 -2.86 2.22 -10.54
N ARG A 134 -1.91 1.49 -9.95
CA ARG A 134 -0.87 2.09 -9.11
C ARG A 134 0.02 3.06 -9.88
N GLU A 135 0.43 2.72 -11.11
CA GLU A 135 1.30 3.56 -11.92
C GLU A 135 0.59 4.83 -12.44
N ALA A 136 -0.68 4.72 -12.82
CA ALA A 136 -1.50 5.87 -13.20
C ALA A 136 -1.73 6.82 -12.02
N MET A 137 -2.09 6.25 -10.85
CA MET A 137 -2.33 7.02 -9.63
C MET A 137 -1.07 7.76 -9.14
N LYS A 138 0.12 7.16 -9.25
CA LYS A 138 1.39 7.86 -8.96
C LYS A 138 1.58 9.09 -9.85
N ARG A 139 1.25 8.99 -11.15
CA ARG A 139 1.38 10.09 -12.11
C ARG A 139 0.40 11.21 -11.80
N LEU A 140 -0.87 10.87 -11.56
CA LEU A 140 -1.89 11.84 -11.15
C LEU A 140 -1.50 12.55 -9.85
N LEU A 141 -1.02 11.82 -8.84
CA LEU A 141 -0.59 12.41 -7.59
C LEU A 141 0.58 13.39 -7.77
N ARG A 142 1.52 13.11 -8.68
CA ARG A 142 2.62 14.03 -9.02
C ARG A 142 2.14 15.33 -9.69
N LEU A 143 0.97 15.31 -10.33
CA LEU A 143 0.38 16.50 -10.94
C LEU A 143 -0.33 17.40 -9.92
N THR A 144 -0.78 16.87 -8.79
CA THR A 144 -1.54 17.62 -7.77
C THR A 144 -0.91 18.96 -7.36
N PRO A 145 0.43 19.11 -7.17
CA PRO A 145 1.05 20.39 -6.83
C PRO A 145 1.07 21.40 -7.98
N LEU A 146 0.92 20.94 -9.23
CA LEU A 146 1.08 21.71 -10.45
C LEU A 146 -0.26 22.00 -11.14
N VAL A 147 -1.27 21.16 -10.91
CA VAL A 147 -2.56 21.16 -11.60
C VAL A 147 -3.68 21.26 -10.57
N ALA A 148 -4.45 22.35 -10.68
CA ALA A 148 -5.70 22.48 -9.94
C ALA A 148 -6.82 21.74 -10.69
N PHE A 149 -6.98 20.44 -10.42
CA PHE A 149 -7.96 19.59 -11.12
C PHE A 149 -9.39 20.15 -11.08
N ALA A 150 -9.80 20.76 -9.97
CA ALA A 150 -11.13 21.36 -9.82
C ALA A 150 -11.38 22.54 -10.78
N ALA A 151 -10.33 23.17 -11.32
CA ALA A 151 -10.42 24.27 -12.28
C ALA A 151 -10.52 23.79 -13.74
N LEU A 152 -10.24 22.51 -14.00
CA LEU A 152 -10.32 21.94 -15.35
C LEU A 152 -11.77 21.73 -15.79
N ASN A 153 -12.02 21.93 -17.07
CA ASN A 153 -13.28 21.48 -17.68
C ASN A 153 -13.28 19.94 -17.86
N ASP A 154 -14.43 19.35 -18.19
CA ASP A 154 -14.57 17.89 -18.27
C ASP A 154 -13.70 17.25 -19.37
N GLY A 155 -13.43 17.97 -20.46
CA GLY A 155 -12.55 17.51 -21.54
C GLY A 155 -11.09 17.51 -21.13
N GLU A 156 -10.63 18.60 -20.53
CA GLU A 156 -9.26 18.73 -19.99
C GLU A 156 -9.00 17.70 -18.90
N LEU A 157 -9.93 17.56 -17.95
CA LEU A 157 -9.82 16.58 -16.88
C LEU A 157 -9.69 15.16 -17.43
N ARG A 158 -10.51 14.81 -18.43
CA ARG A 158 -10.47 13.51 -19.08
C ARG A 158 -9.14 13.29 -19.80
N SER A 159 -8.66 14.29 -20.54
CA SER A 159 -7.36 14.21 -21.23
C SER A 159 -6.23 13.96 -20.24
N VAL A 160 -6.17 14.68 -19.11
CA VAL A 160 -5.11 14.50 -18.10
C VAL A 160 -5.15 13.11 -17.47
N VAL A 161 -6.35 12.59 -17.21
CA VAL A 161 -6.53 11.22 -16.72
C VAL A 161 -6.08 10.21 -17.77
N GLU A 162 -6.56 10.33 -19.01
CA GLU A 162 -6.21 9.45 -20.13
C GLU A 162 -4.69 9.44 -20.37
N ASP A 163 -4.04 10.60 -20.41
CA ASP A 163 -2.59 10.75 -20.58
C ASP A 163 -1.80 10.08 -19.45
N SER A 164 -2.32 10.15 -18.22
CA SER A 164 -1.73 9.48 -17.07
C SER A 164 -1.81 7.95 -17.19
N PHE A 165 -2.94 7.43 -17.70
CA PHE A 165 -3.13 5.99 -17.96
C PHE A 165 -2.31 5.51 -19.17
N ASN A 166 -2.26 6.28 -20.26
CA ASN A 166 -1.40 6.02 -21.43
C ASN A 166 0.07 5.92 -21.01
N SER A 167 0.55 6.90 -20.24
CA SER A 167 1.92 6.93 -19.73
C SER A 167 2.23 5.81 -18.74
N ALA A 168 1.22 5.32 -18.00
CA ALA A 168 1.36 4.18 -17.11
C ALA A 168 1.48 2.88 -17.91
N ALA A 169 0.59 2.65 -18.88
CA ALA A 169 0.62 1.47 -19.75
C ALA A 169 1.93 1.38 -20.55
N ALA A 170 2.36 2.49 -21.17
CA ALA A 170 3.62 2.55 -21.90
C ALA A 170 4.83 2.24 -21.01
N GLY A 171 4.82 2.72 -19.76
CA GLY A 171 5.87 2.43 -18.78
C GLY A 171 5.94 0.96 -18.38
N ILE A 172 4.78 0.30 -18.22
CA ILE A 172 4.69 -1.12 -17.89
C ILE A 172 5.21 -1.96 -19.07
N SER A 173 4.72 -1.73 -20.29
CA SER A 173 5.19 -2.46 -21.48
C SER A 173 6.68 -2.23 -21.78
N GLY A 174 7.20 -1.05 -21.46
CA GLY A 174 8.64 -0.75 -21.55
C GLY A 174 9.49 -1.45 -20.49
N GLN A 175 8.95 -1.62 -19.28
CA GLN A 175 9.59 -2.38 -18.20
C GLN A 175 9.58 -3.88 -18.47
N ASP A 176 8.53 -4.43 -19.09
CA ASP A 176 8.51 -5.84 -19.51
C ASP A 176 9.53 -6.14 -20.62
N ARG A 177 9.79 -5.17 -21.51
CA ARG A 177 10.87 -5.27 -22.50
C ARG A 177 12.27 -5.14 -21.87
N ALA A 178 12.39 -4.37 -20.78
CA ALA A 178 13.65 -4.21 -20.06
C ALA A 178 13.92 -5.34 -19.04
N SER A 179 12.89 -5.97 -18.49
CA SER A 179 12.99 -7.05 -17.47
C SER A 179 13.38 -8.39 -18.09
N VAL A 180 13.13 -8.61 -19.38
CA VAL A 180 13.69 -9.74 -20.15
C VAL A 180 15.19 -9.56 -20.42
N GLY A 181 15.74 -8.35 -20.19
CA GLY A 181 17.14 -8.07 -20.45
C GLY A 181 17.71 -7.00 -19.52
N ARG A 182 17.91 -7.37 -18.24
CA ARG A 182 19.14 -7.09 -17.44
C ARG A 182 18.89 -7.19 -15.93
N HIS A 183 19.46 -8.23 -15.33
CA HIS A 183 20.20 -8.03 -14.08
C HIS A 183 21.43 -7.19 -14.42
N HIS A 184 21.35 -5.86 -14.23
CA HIS A 184 22.55 -5.04 -14.28
C HIS A 184 23.24 -5.11 -12.92
N ALA A 185 24.23 -6.00 -12.85
CA ALA A 185 25.36 -5.85 -11.95
C ALA A 185 25.97 -4.46 -12.18
N GLY A 186 26.22 -3.73 -11.11
CA GLY A 186 26.83 -2.41 -11.15
C GLY A 186 28.13 -2.45 -11.92
N THR A 187 28.17 -1.74 -13.05
CA THR A 187 29.41 -1.40 -13.75
C THR A 187 29.62 0.09 -13.54
N ALA A 188 30.66 0.40 -12.77
CA ALA A 188 31.16 1.75 -12.58
C ALA A 188 31.52 2.33 -13.96
N VAL A 189 30.83 3.40 -14.36
CA VAL A 189 31.19 4.15 -15.56
C VAL A 189 32.25 5.17 -15.16
N ALA A 190 33.43 5.01 -15.76
CA ALA A 190 34.57 5.89 -15.59
C ALA A 190 34.25 7.32 -16.05
N ASP A 191 34.70 8.25 -15.23
CA ASP A 191 34.62 9.71 -15.39
C ASP A 191 35.68 10.17 -16.39
N ASP A 192 35.36 10.23 -17.68
CA ASP A 192 36.20 10.93 -18.65
C ASP A 192 35.37 11.48 -19.82
N MET A 193 34.84 12.69 -19.64
CA MET A 193 34.32 13.53 -20.72
C MET A 193 34.88 14.94 -20.51
N PRO A 194 35.52 15.55 -21.52
CA PRO A 194 36.15 16.85 -21.36
C PRO A 194 35.10 17.94 -21.15
N VAL A 195 35.15 18.58 -19.98
CA VAL A 195 34.26 19.68 -19.58
C VAL A 195 34.52 20.89 -20.49
N THR A 196 33.50 21.31 -21.24
CA THR A 196 33.54 22.53 -22.04
C THR A 196 33.69 23.75 -21.11
N ALA A 197 34.59 24.67 -21.43
CA ALA A 197 34.89 25.82 -20.58
C ALA A 197 33.65 26.70 -20.32
N ILE A 198 33.33 26.89 -19.04
CA ILE A 198 32.22 27.71 -18.55
C ILE A 198 32.49 29.19 -18.92
N SER A 199 31.47 29.89 -19.43
CA SER A 199 31.58 31.31 -19.80
C SER A 199 31.81 32.23 -18.59
N PRO A 200 32.51 33.37 -18.75
CA PRO A 200 32.81 34.28 -17.64
C PRO A 200 31.52 34.84 -17.00
N GLY A 201 31.38 34.71 -15.67
CA GLY A 201 30.27 35.27 -14.89
C GLY A 201 29.28 34.23 -14.32
N ILE A 202 29.43 32.94 -14.65
CA ILE A 202 28.65 31.87 -14.04
C ILE A 202 29.41 31.33 -12.83
N ILE A 203 28.79 31.37 -11.65
CA ILE A 203 29.28 30.68 -10.46
C ILE A 203 28.77 29.23 -10.54
N PRO A 204 29.62 28.22 -10.75
CA PRO A 204 29.16 26.84 -10.71
C PRO A 204 28.76 26.48 -9.28
N ILE A 205 27.49 26.14 -9.07
CA ILE A 205 27.06 25.53 -7.81
C ILE A 205 27.46 24.06 -7.88
N GLN A 206 28.44 23.68 -7.07
CA GLN A 206 28.89 22.31 -6.98
C GLN A 206 27.74 21.44 -6.49
N ARG A 207 27.31 20.48 -7.31
CA ARG A 207 26.26 19.53 -6.95
C ARG A 207 26.86 18.51 -5.99
N LEU A 208 26.88 18.84 -4.70
CA LEU A 208 27.21 17.88 -3.65
C LEU A 208 26.15 16.78 -3.67
N THR A 209 26.55 15.58 -4.08
CA THR A 209 25.79 14.38 -3.78
C THR A 209 26.12 13.96 -2.35
N LEU A 210 25.19 13.27 -1.68
CA LEU A 210 25.37 12.84 -0.27
C LEU A 210 26.63 11.96 -0.04
N MET A 211 27.29 11.53 -1.12
CA MET A 211 28.49 10.69 -1.16
C MET A 211 29.80 11.50 -1.18
N ASP A 212 29.74 12.80 -1.51
CA ASP A 212 30.95 13.63 -1.72
C ASP A 212 31.50 14.24 -0.41
N VAL A 213 30.79 14.03 0.71
CA VAL A 213 31.30 14.38 2.03
C VAL A 213 32.13 13.20 2.53
N ALA A 214 33.45 13.34 2.50
CA ALA A 214 34.37 12.42 3.16
C ALA A 214 34.10 12.44 4.67
N TYR A 215 33.18 11.58 5.11
CA TYR A 215 32.95 11.30 6.51
C TYR A 215 34.22 10.59 7.03
N PRO A 216 34.76 10.95 8.21
CA PRO A 216 35.82 10.15 8.82
C PRO A 216 35.33 8.70 8.96
N PRO A 217 36.18 7.68 8.70
CA PRO A 217 35.74 6.31 8.54
C PRO A 217 34.89 5.81 9.71
N THR A 218 33.72 5.32 9.36
CA THR A 218 32.50 4.98 10.11
C THR A 218 32.65 3.86 11.14
N ARG A 219 33.82 3.62 11.73
CA ARG A 219 33.99 2.46 12.64
C ARG A 219 33.13 2.49 13.91
N ALA A 220 32.86 3.68 14.46
CA ALA A 220 32.08 3.80 15.70
C ALA A 220 30.55 3.77 15.46
N PHE A 221 30.10 4.19 14.28
CA PHE A 221 28.68 4.22 13.93
C PHE A 221 28.22 2.84 13.44
N ASP A 222 29.04 2.15 12.64
CA ASP A 222 28.78 0.78 12.20
C ASP A 222 28.75 -0.20 13.38
N ALA A 223 29.67 -0.05 14.35
CA ALA A 223 29.68 -0.86 15.56
C ALA A 223 28.42 -0.66 16.44
N GLY A 224 27.86 0.56 16.46
CA GLY A 224 26.63 0.86 17.19
C GLY A 224 25.41 0.21 16.54
N ILE A 225 25.34 0.24 15.21
CA ILE A 225 24.27 -0.41 14.43
C ILE A 225 24.36 -1.93 14.55
N GLU A 226 25.56 -2.51 14.46
CA GLU A 226 25.79 -3.95 14.65
C GLU A 226 25.37 -4.40 16.06
N GLN A 227 25.72 -3.64 17.11
CA GLN A 227 25.30 -3.93 18.48
C GLN A 227 23.78 -3.83 18.69
N GLU A 228 23.13 -2.85 18.08
CA GLU A 228 21.68 -2.70 18.14
C GLU A 228 20.98 -3.86 17.43
N PHE A 229 21.50 -4.27 16.26
CA PHE A 229 21.02 -5.43 15.51
C PHE A 229 21.17 -6.74 16.29
N GLU A 230 22.34 -7.00 16.89
CA GLU A 230 22.59 -8.17 17.73
C GLU A 230 21.65 -8.20 18.94
N SER A 231 21.43 -7.06 19.61
CA SER A 231 20.50 -6.96 20.75
C SER A 231 19.06 -7.32 20.37
N VAL A 232 18.63 -6.94 19.17
CA VAL A 232 17.29 -7.29 18.67
C VAL A 232 17.21 -8.77 18.29
N ALA A 233 18.26 -9.32 17.69
CA ALA A 233 18.34 -10.74 17.34
C ALA A 233 18.26 -11.64 18.60
N ASP A 234 18.97 -11.27 19.68
CA ASP A 234 18.92 -11.97 20.96
C ASP A 234 17.51 -11.99 21.56
N LYS A 235 16.80 -10.85 21.48
CA LYS A 235 15.40 -10.77 21.91
C LYS A 235 14.50 -11.68 21.07
N ALA A 236 14.72 -11.77 19.77
CA ALA A 236 13.97 -12.67 18.91
C ALA A 236 14.19 -14.15 19.31
N LEU A 237 15.43 -14.54 19.58
CA LEU A 237 15.76 -15.90 20.03
C LEU A 237 15.18 -16.21 21.41
N LEU A 238 15.21 -15.26 22.34
CA LEU A 238 14.60 -15.39 23.67
C LEU A 238 13.09 -15.65 23.56
N ILE A 239 12.40 -14.91 22.67
CA ILE A 239 10.96 -15.09 22.44
C ILE A 239 10.67 -16.51 21.92
N VAL A 240 11.41 -16.97 20.91
CA VAL A 240 11.20 -18.31 20.34
C VAL A 240 11.46 -19.40 21.38
N ARG A 241 12.54 -19.29 22.15
CA ARG A 241 12.86 -20.26 23.22
C ARG A 241 11.77 -20.33 24.29
N LYS A 242 11.18 -19.19 24.65
CA LYS A 242 10.16 -19.12 25.71
C LYS A 242 8.77 -19.55 25.24
N THR A 243 8.41 -19.28 23.99
CA THR A 243 7.03 -19.39 23.50
C THR A 243 6.86 -20.39 22.34
N GLY A 244 7.96 -20.97 21.86
CA GLY A 244 8.00 -21.86 20.70
C GLY A 244 7.90 -21.15 19.34
N ARG A 245 7.60 -19.85 19.30
CA ARG A 245 7.46 -19.07 18.06
C ARG A 245 7.66 -17.57 18.25
N VAL A 246 8.22 -16.89 17.26
CA VAL A 246 8.26 -15.42 17.20
C VAL A 246 7.46 -14.90 16.02
N THR A 247 6.79 -13.77 16.21
CA THR A 247 6.06 -13.05 15.16
C THR A 247 6.62 -11.64 15.04
N ASN A 248 6.45 -11.01 13.88
CA ASN A 248 6.90 -9.64 13.65
C ASN A 248 6.26 -8.67 14.67
N SER A 249 4.99 -8.85 15.04
CA SER A 249 4.33 -8.01 16.05
C SER A 249 4.94 -8.16 17.44
N ASN A 250 5.20 -9.40 17.89
CA ASN A 250 5.76 -9.64 19.22
C ASN A 250 7.20 -9.10 19.34
N LEU A 251 8.02 -9.30 18.30
CA LEU A 251 9.39 -8.78 18.30
C LEU A 251 9.42 -7.24 18.38
N ARG A 252 8.55 -6.56 17.63
CA ARG A 252 8.44 -5.10 17.68
C ARG A 252 8.05 -4.57 19.05
N GLU A 253 7.12 -5.25 19.71
CA GLU A 253 6.65 -4.87 21.05
C GLU A 253 7.77 -5.01 22.09
N MET A 254 8.57 -6.08 22.02
CA MET A 254 9.65 -6.33 22.97
C MET A 254 10.93 -5.55 22.69
N ALA A 255 11.24 -5.26 21.42
CA ALA A 255 12.44 -4.55 21.03
C ALA A 255 12.21 -3.05 20.78
N ALA A 256 10.96 -2.57 20.83
CA ALA A 256 10.58 -1.18 20.56
C ALA A 256 11.04 -0.66 19.18
N ILE A 257 10.98 -1.51 18.16
CA ILE A 257 11.48 -1.25 16.80
C ILE A 257 10.35 -1.17 15.77
N THR A 258 10.68 -0.65 14.59
CA THR A 258 9.77 -0.54 13.46
C THR A 258 9.44 -1.91 12.83
N SER A 259 8.43 -1.92 11.96
CA SER A 259 8.03 -3.14 11.26
C SER A 259 9.04 -3.64 10.24
N GLU A 260 9.84 -2.73 9.70
CA GLU A 260 10.83 -2.98 8.67
C GLU A 260 12.10 -3.58 9.29
N GLU A 261 12.63 -2.96 10.34
CA GLU A 261 13.76 -3.46 11.14
C GLU A 261 13.48 -4.86 11.70
N ALA A 262 12.28 -5.07 12.29
CA ALA A 262 11.89 -6.39 12.79
C ALA A 262 11.82 -7.44 11.67
N ARG A 263 11.48 -7.04 10.45
CA ARG A 263 11.42 -7.96 9.30
C ARG A 263 12.80 -8.30 8.80
N GLU A 264 13.70 -7.32 8.76
CA GLU A 264 15.09 -7.49 8.38
C GLU A 264 15.82 -8.45 9.31
N VAL A 265 15.71 -8.25 10.63
CA VAL A 265 16.31 -9.16 11.63
C VAL A 265 15.77 -10.59 11.49
N LEU A 266 14.45 -10.77 11.37
CA LEU A 266 13.85 -12.09 11.21
C LEU A 266 14.22 -12.75 9.88
N GLN A 267 14.43 -11.99 8.80
CA GLN A 267 14.88 -12.51 7.52
C GLN A 267 16.36 -12.93 7.57
N THR A 268 17.20 -12.15 8.24
CA THR A 268 18.61 -12.48 8.48
C THR A 268 18.74 -13.76 9.29
N LEU A 269 18.01 -13.90 10.42
CA LEU A 269 18.01 -15.13 11.22
C LEU A 269 17.50 -16.36 10.46
N VAL A 270 16.62 -16.19 9.47
CA VAL A 270 16.19 -17.28 8.58
C VAL A 270 17.25 -17.61 7.55
N ARG A 271 17.89 -16.59 6.95
CA ARG A 271 18.99 -16.76 5.99
C ARG A 271 20.17 -17.48 6.65
N ASP A 272 20.47 -17.15 7.90
CA ASP A 272 21.55 -17.72 8.68
C ASP A 272 21.18 -19.10 9.27
N GLY A 273 19.99 -19.62 8.96
CA GLY A 273 19.56 -20.97 9.32
C GLY A 273 19.16 -21.15 10.79
N VAL A 274 19.08 -20.08 11.57
CA VAL A 274 18.71 -20.13 13.00
C VAL A 274 17.21 -20.28 13.18
N LEU A 275 16.43 -19.59 12.34
CA LEU A 275 14.96 -19.65 12.35
C LEU A 275 14.40 -20.25 11.06
N ALA A 276 13.27 -20.93 11.16
CA ALA A 276 12.47 -21.39 10.04
C ALA A 276 11.15 -20.63 9.98
N ARG A 277 10.83 -20.07 8.81
CA ARG A 277 9.56 -19.37 8.57
C ARG A 277 8.43 -20.40 8.34
N ARG A 278 7.32 -20.25 9.07
CA ARG A 278 6.10 -21.08 8.95
C ARG A 278 4.85 -20.20 8.77
N GLY A 279 3.83 -20.73 8.10
CA GLY A 279 2.54 -20.07 7.85
C GLY A 279 2.48 -19.19 6.59
N VAL A 280 1.27 -18.75 6.22
CA VAL A 280 0.97 -18.02 4.97
C VAL A 280 0.25 -16.69 5.27
N ARG A 281 0.57 -15.64 4.51
CA ARG A 281 -0.06 -14.29 4.52
C ARG A 281 -0.14 -13.62 5.90
N ARG A 282 -1.24 -13.80 6.64
CA ARG A 282 -1.54 -13.12 7.93
C ARG A 282 -1.20 -13.94 9.17
N GLY A 283 -0.68 -15.15 9.00
CA GLY A 283 -0.24 -16.04 10.09
C GLY A 283 1.23 -16.44 9.99
N THR A 284 2.10 -15.57 9.47
CA THR A 284 3.53 -15.89 9.39
C THR A 284 4.14 -15.83 10.80
N TYR A 285 4.73 -16.94 11.25
CA TYR A 285 5.51 -17.03 12.48
C TYR A 285 6.82 -17.75 12.19
N TYR A 286 7.80 -17.56 13.07
CA TYR A 286 9.13 -18.12 12.94
C TYR A 286 9.40 -19.02 14.13
N VAL A 287 9.98 -20.19 13.88
CA VAL A 287 10.35 -21.20 14.90
C VAL A 287 11.84 -21.48 14.80
N LEU A 288 12.44 -22.08 15.83
CA LEU A 288 13.85 -22.52 15.73
C LEU A 288 13.98 -23.55 14.62
N SER A 289 15.06 -23.46 13.84
CA SER A 289 15.38 -24.47 12.84
C SER A 289 15.85 -25.77 13.52
N GLU A 290 15.43 -26.93 13.01
CA GLU A 290 15.82 -28.25 13.55
C GLU A 290 17.34 -28.49 13.52
N SER A 291 18.08 -27.74 12.68
CA SER A 291 19.54 -27.76 12.60
C SER A 291 20.28 -27.04 13.75
N ALA A 292 19.57 -26.27 14.58
CA ALA A 292 20.18 -25.48 15.67
C ALA A 292 20.17 -26.20 17.03
N ASP A 293 19.42 -27.30 17.17
CA ASP A 293 19.31 -28.06 18.43
C ASP A 293 20.54 -28.94 18.72
N GLU A 294 21.31 -29.33 17.68
CA GLU A 294 22.50 -30.19 17.86
C GLU A 294 23.74 -29.45 18.39
N SER A 295 23.74 -28.11 18.42
CA SER A 295 24.92 -27.32 18.85
C SER A 295 24.95 -26.96 20.34
N THR A 296 23.98 -27.41 21.15
CA THR A 296 23.91 -27.08 22.59
C THR A 296 24.08 -28.29 23.51
N VAL A 297 24.52 -29.44 22.97
CA VAL A 297 24.89 -30.62 23.77
C VAL A 297 26.31 -31.05 23.42
N THR A 298 27.30 -30.23 23.82
CA THR A 298 28.64 -30.71 24.20
C THR A 298 29.19 -29.85 25.32
#